data_AF-A0A3C0FN09-F1
#
_entry.id   AF-A0A3C0FN09-F1
#
_cell.length_a   1.000
_cell.length_b   1.000
_cell.length_c   1.000
_cell.angle_alpha   90.00
_cell.angle_beta   90.00
_cell.angle_gamma   90.00
#
_symmetry.space_group_name_H-M   'P 1'
#
loop_
_entity.id
_entity.type
_entity.pdbx_description
1 polymer ?
#
loop_
_entity_poly.entity_id
_entity_poly.type
_entity_poly.pdbx_seq_one_letter_code
_entity_poly.pdbx_strand_id
1 'polypeptide(L)'
;NWETTIGAFLFGGLMTFPLIFAVPLERTPVAMDYLYLVIAAVLMSVCTYIAYFRLVASIGPTRAISVEFLVTVIAVFIGATVLGEKLSAMQFIGGVTIMVGCALVLNLVPAWMRPRPSVPEIP
;
A
#
# COMPACT_ATOMS: atom_id res chain seq x y z
N ASN A 1 -4.48 4.12 15.22
CA ASN A 1 -5.40 3.64 16.27
C ASN A 1 -6.40 2.70 15.60
N TRP A 2 -6.67 1.55 16.23
CA TRP A 2 -7.51 0.48 15.67
C TRP A 2 -8.98 0.91 15.55
N GLU A 3 -9.43 1.73 16.50
CA GLU A 3 -10.78 2.32 16.52
C GLU A 3 -11.04 3.16 15.27
N THR A 4 -10.05 3.96 14.84
CA THR A 4 -10.16 4.79 13.63
C THR A 4 -10.29 3.93 12.38
N THR A 5 -9.54 2.83 12.28
CA THR A 5 -9.62 1.93 11.13
C THR A 5 -10.97 1.22 11.05
N ILE A 6 -11.48 0.73 12.19
CA ILE A 6 -12.80 0.09 12.26
C ILE A 6 -13.88 1.11 11.87
N GLY A 7 -13.82 2.32 12.44
CA GLY A 7 -14.74 3.40 12.10
C GLY A 7 -14.70 3.75 10.61
N ALA A 8 -13.51 3.89 10.03
CA ALA A 8 -13.34 4.21 8.61
C ALA A 8 -13.97 3.15 7.69
N PHE A 9 -13.79 1.85 7.98
CA PHE A 9 -14.41 0.78 7.20
C PHE A 9 -15.94 0.76 7.34
N LEU A 10 -16.46 0.92 8.56
CA LEU A 10 -17.91 0.97 8.80
C LEU A 10 -18.57 2.16 8.11
N PHE A 11 -18.04 3.37 8.33
CA PHE A 11 -18.57 4.57 7.70
C PHE A 11 -18.36 4.57 6.18
N GLY A 12 -17.25 4.05 5.68
CA GLY A 12 -17.00 3.89 4.24
C GLY A 12 -18.04 2.98 3.58
N GLY A 13 -18.35 1.83 4.20
CA GLY A 13 -19.43 0.94 3.76
C GLY A 13 -20.81 1.60 3.81
N LEU A 14 -21.13 2.30 4.91
CA LEU A 14 -22.41 3.02 5.05
C LEU A 14 -22.55 4.16 4.03
N MET A 15 -21.49 4.91 3.76
CA MET A 15 -21.49 5.99 2.77
C MET A 15 -21.67 5.47 1.35
N THR A 16 -21.15 4.28 1.05
CA THR A 16 -21.28 3.66 -0.29
C THR A 16 -22.57 2.86 -0.45
N PHE A 17 -23.28 2.53 0.64
CA PHE A 17 -24.54 1.79 0.60
C PHE A 17 -25.62 2.40 -0.33
N PRO A 18 -25.87 3.73 -0.34
CA PRO A 18 -26.85 4.34 -1.25
C PRO A 18 -26.54 4.13 -2.73
N LEU A 19 -25.29 3.85 -3.08
CA LEU A 19 -24.85 3.65 -4.46
C LEU A 19 -25.50 2.42 -5.11
N ILE A 20 -25.98 1.45 -4.30
CA ILE A 20 -26.74 0.27 -4.77
C ILE A 20 -28.01 0.68 -5.53
N PHE A 21 -28.63 1.82 -5.18
CA PHE A 21 -29.82 2.31 -5.89
C PHE A 21 -29.48 3.09 -7.17
N ALA A 22 -28.27 3.65 -7.26
CA ALA A 22 -27.83 4.45 -8.40
C ALA A 22 -27.19 3.59 -9.50
N VAL A 23 -26.54 2.48 -9.13
CA VAL A 23 -25.84 1.59 -10.07
C VAL A 23 -26.62 0.28 -10.21
N PRO A 24 -27.19 -0.03 -11.40
CA PRO A 24 -27.91 -1.28 -11.62
C PRO A 24 -26.93 -2.47 -11.49
N LEU A 25 -27.30 -3.44 -10.65
CA LEU A 25 -26.53 -4.67 -10.48
C LEU A 25 -26.72 -5.56 -11.71
N GLU A 26 -25.62 -5.99 -12.33
CA GLU A 26 -25.64 -6.90 -13.50
C GLU A 26 -26.30 -8.25 -13.16
N ARG A 27 -26.20 -8.68 -11.90
CA ARG A 27 -26.78 -9.92 -11.38
C ARG A 27 -27.12 -9.77 -9.90
N THR A 28 -28.14 -10.49 -9.44
CA THR A 28 -28.40 -10.63 -8.01
C THR A 28 -27.24 -11.40 -7.33
N PRO A 29 -26.69 -10.89 -6.22
CA PRO A 29 -25.61 -11.57 -5.51
C PRO A 29 -26.05 -12.96 -5.05
N VAL A 30 -25.19 -13.96 -5.26
CA VAL A 30 -25.38 -15.32 -4.75
C VAL A 30 -24.50 -15.57 -3.53
N ALA A 31 -24.75 -16.66 -2.81
CA ALA A 31 -24.00 -17.02 -1.60
C ALA A 31 -22.47 -17.00 -1.77
N MET A 32 -21.97 -17.36 -2.97
CA MET A 32 -20.53 -17.33 -3.26
C MET A 32 -19.94 -15.92 -3.33
N ASP A 33 -20.71 -14.92 -3.79
CA ASP A 33 -20.23 -13.54 -3.85
C ASP A 33 -20.00 -13.00 -2.44
N TYR A 34 -20.90 -13.31 -1.51
CA TYR A 34 -20.73 -13.00 -0.09
C TYR A 34 -19.53 -13.72 0.51
N LEU A 35 -19.28 -14.98 0.14
CA LEU A 35 -18.09 -15.71 0.58
C LEU A 35 -16.80 -15.04 0.09
N TYR A 36 -16.73 -14.66 -1.18
CA TYR A 36 -15.57 -13.93 -1.72
C TYR A 36 -15.37 -12.58 -1.05
N LEU A 37 -16.46 -11.85 -0.73
CA LEU A 37 -16.39 -10.61 0.05
C LEU A 37 -15.82 -10.84 1.45
N VAL A 38 -16.23 -11.91 2.14
CA VAL A 38 -15.68 -12.26 3.46
C VAL A 38 -14.19 -12.62 3.35
N ILE A 39 -13.81 -13.43 2.36
CA ILE A 39 -12.40 -13.78 2.12
C ILE A 39 -11.57 -12.53 1.86
N ALA A 40 -12.05 -11.62 1.01
CA ALA A 40 -11.38 -10.36 0.71
C ALA A 40 -11.29 -9.46 1.96
N ALA A 41 -12.36 -9.32 2.73
CA ALA A 41 -12.37 -8.54 3.97
C ALA A 41 -11.36 -9.07 5.00
N VAL A 42 -11.31 -10.39 5.19
CA VAL A 42 -10.38 -11.01 6.14
C VAL A 42 -8.93 -10.91 5.65
N LEU A 43 -8.65 -11.40 4.45
CA LEU A 43 -7.27 -11.49 3.96
C LEU A 43 -6.68 -10.13 3.58
N MET A 44 -7.44 -9.33 2.83
CA MET A 44 -6.93 -8.08 2.25
C MET A 44 -7.11 -6.87 3.17
N SER A 45 -8.01 -6.94 4.16
CA SER A 45 -8.17 -5.85 5.14
C SER A 45 -7.69 -6.26 6.53
N VAL A 46 -8.30 -7.25 7.18
CA VAL A 46 -7.98 -7.57 8.58
C VAL A 46 -6.51 -8.02 8.73
N CYS A 47 -6.07 -9.01 7.95
CA CYS A 47 -4.71 -9.56 8.06
C CYS A 47 -3.63 -8.54 7.70
N THR A 48 -3.80 -7.79 6.62
CA THR A 48 -2.87 -6.74 6.18
C THR A 48 -2.80 -5.58 7.16
N TYR A 49 -3.91 -5.13 7.74
CA TYR A 49 -3.88 -4.07 8.76
C TYR A 49 -3.20 -4.53 10.06
N ILE A 50 -3.40 -5.79 10.47
CA ILE A 50 -2.65 -6.36 11.60
C ILE A 50 -1.14 -6.34 11.29
N ALA A 51 -0.75 -6.78 10.08
CA ALA A 51 0.65 -6.74 9.66
C ALA A 51 1.19 -5.30 9.61
N TYR A 52 0.42 -4.36 9.08
CA TYR A 52 0.76 -2.94 9.01
C TYR A 52 0.97 -2.35 10.40
N PHE A 53 0.06 -2.55 11.36
CA PHE A 53 0.22 -2.03 12.71
C PHE A 53 1.41 -2.67 13.43
N ARG A 54 1.66 -3.96 13.21
CA ARG A 54 2.87 -4.63 13.71
C ARG A 54 4.14 -4.05 13.12
N LEU A 55 4.13 -3.72 11.84
CA LEU A 55 5.25 -3.09 11.14
C LEU A 55 5.51 -1.67 11.67
N VAL A 56 4.45 -0.86 11.79
CA VAL A 56 4.55 0.49 12.37
C VAL A 56 5.11 0.42 13.80
N ALA A 57 4.68 -0.56 14.60
CA ALA A 57 5.19 -0.76 15.95
C ALA A 57 6.67 -1.18 16.00
N SER A 58 7.17 -1.90 14.99
CA SER A 58 8.54 -2.43 14.97
C SER A 58 9.58 -1.49 14.35
N ILE A 59 9.23 -0.81 13.24
CA ILE A 59 10.17 0.04 12.48
C ILE A 59 9.78 1.52 12.43
N GLY A 60 8.64 1.88 13.03
CA GLY A 60 8.10 3.24 13.04
C GLY A 60 7.32 3.59 11.76
N PRO A 61 6.46 4.63 11.82
CA PRO A 61 5.56 4.99 10.73
C PRO A 61 6.29 5.45 9.46
N THR A 62 7.40 6.17 9.58
CA THR A 62 8.18 6.69 8.44
C THR A 62 8.79 5.57 7.59
N ARG A 63 9.23 4.46 8.20
CA ARG A 63 9.76 3.31 7.46
C ARG A 63 8.67 2.33 7.04
N ALA A 64 7.54 2.30 7.75
CA ALA A 64 6.40 1.49 7.35
C ALA A 64 5.79 1.96 6.01
N ILE A 65 5.69 3.28 5.78
CA ILE A 65 5.09 3.82 4.54
C ILE A 65 5.86 3.43 3.27
N SER A 66 7.18 3.20 3.35
CA SER A 66 7.95 2.76 2.17
C SER A 66 7.57 1.36 1.68
N VAL A 67 6.98 0.54 2.55
CA VAL A 67 6.46 -0.79 2.15
C VAL A 67 5.26 -0.63 1.22
N GLU A 68 4.40 0.36 1.45
CA GLU A 68 3.24 0.63 0.59
C GLU A 68 3.66 1.04 -0.83
N PHE A 69 4.73 1.83 -0.93
CA PHE A 69 5.32 2.15 -2.22
C PHE A 69 5.91 0.90 -2.90
N LEU A 70 6.55 -0.01 -2.16
CA LEU A 70 7.07 -1.25 -2.72
C LEU A 70 5.95 -2.18 -3.22
N VAL A 71 4.80 -2.20 -2.54
CA VAL A 71 3.62 -2.99 -2.95
C VAL A 71 3.21 -2.65 -4.39
N THR A 72 3.26 -1.38 -4.81
CA THR A 72 2.92 -1.00 -6.19
C THR A 72 3.86 -1.61 -7.23
N VAL A 73 5.17 -1.70 -6.93
CA VAL A 73 6.16 -2.31 -7.84
C VAL A 73 5.93 -3.82 -7.92
N ILE A 74 5.70 -4.46 -6.78
CA ILE A 74 5.40 -5.89 -6.71
C ILE A 74 4.09 -6.19 -7.46
N ALA A 75 3.06 -5.38 -7.32
CA ALA A 75 1.78 -5.55 -8.02
C ALA A 75 1.95 -5.53 -9.54
N VAL A 76 2.72 -4.56 -10.07
CA VAL A 76 3.03 -4.51 -11.52
C VAL A 76 3.84 -5.72 -11.97
N PHE A 77 4.82 -6.15 -11.17
CA PHE A 77 5.63 -7.33 -11.49
C PHE A 77 4.80 -8.61 -11.54
N ILE A 78 3.88 -8.79 -10.58
CA ILE A 78 2.93 -9.91 -10.56
C ILE A 78 1.97 -9.81 -11.75
N GLY A 79 1.44 -8.63 -12.09
CA GLY A 79 0.61 -8.43 -13.29
C GLY A 79 1.32 -8.83 -14.58
N ALA A 80 2.58 -8.43 -14.74
CA ALA A 80 3.38 -8.80 -15.90
C ALA A 80 3.66 -10.30 -15.99
N THR A 81 3.95 -10.95 -14.87
CA THR A 81 4.39 -12.36 -14.82
C THR A 81 3.24 -13.36 -14.76
N VAL A 82 2.21 -13.07 -13.97
CA VAL A 82 1.07 -13.96 -13.73
C VAL A 82 -0.06 -13.70 -14.72
N LEU A 83 -0.37 -12.45 -15.03
CA LEU A 83 -1.44 -12.09 -16.00
C LEU A 83 -0.90 -11.97 -17.43
N GLY A 84 0.43 -11.92 -17.62
CA GLY A 84 1.04 -11.81 -18.95
C GLY A 84 0.92 -10.41 -19.56
N GLU A 85 0.73 -9.38 -18.74
CA GLU A 85 0.57 -8.01 -19.21
C GLU A 85 1.87 -7.46 -19.83
N LYS A 86 1.76 -6.79 -20.99
CA LYS A 86 2.89 -6.12 -21.62
C LYS A 86 3.19 -4.82 -20.89
N LEU A 87 4.35 -4.76 -20.24
CA LEU A 87 4.82 -3.55 -19.59
C LEU A 87 5.20 -2.48 -20.61
N SER A 88 4.57 -1.31 -20.48
CA SER A 88 4.95 -0.13 -21.25
C SER A 88 6.22 0.52 -20.69
N ALA A 89 6.93 1.28 -21.54
CA ALA A 89 8.09 2.07 -21.10
C ALA A 89 7.72 3.06 -19.97
N MET A 90 6.51 3.60 -19.98
CA MET A 90 6.02 4.52 -18.94
C MET A 90 5.87 3.82 -17.58
N GLN A 91 5.39 2.57 -17.55
CA GLN A 91 5.30 1.78 -16.32
C GLN A 91 6.68 1.48 -15.74
N PHE A 92 7.68 1.22 -16.60
CA PHE A 92 9.05 1.02 -16.15
C PHE A 92 9.62 2.29 -15.50
N ILE A 93 9.46 3.45 -16.15
CA ILE A 93 9.89 4.74 -15.59
C ILE A 93 9.20 5.03 -14.26
N GLY A 94 7.89 4.76 -14.16
CA GLY A 94 7.13 4.86 -12.92
C GLY A 94 7.70 3.96 -11.82
N GLY A 95 7.97 2.69 -12.13
CA GLY A 95 8.57 1.74 -11.19
C GLY A 95 9.94 2.20 -10.68
N VAL A 96 10.81 2.69 -11.56
CA VAL A 96 12.11 3.27 -11.17
C VAL A 96 11.93 4.48 -10.25
N THR A 97 11.00 5.38 -10.59
CA THR A 97 10.73 6.59 -9.80
C THR A 97 10.28 6.24 -8.37
N ILE A 98 9.40 5.24 -8.22
CA ILE A 98 8.93 4.76 -6.92
C ILE A 98 10.08 4.16 -6.12
N MET A 99 10.94 3.36 -6.74
CA MET A 99 12.11 2.77 -6.08
C MET A 99 13.11 3.82 -5.58
N VAL A 100 13.33 4.88 -6.36
CA VAL A 100 14.18 6.02 -5.94
C VAL A 100 13.56 6.74 -4.73
N GLY A 101 12.25 6.99 -4.76
CA GLY A 101 11.52 7.59 -3.64
C GLY A 101 11.64 6.76 -2.35
N CYS A 102 11.46 5.44 -2.45
CA CYS A 102 11.65 4.51 -1.32
C CYS A 102 13.06 4.58 -0.74
N ALA A 103 14.08 4.55 -1.60
CA ALA A 103 15.48 4.62 -1.16
C ALA A 103 15.77 5.92 -0.40
N LEU A 104 15.18 7.04 -0.83
CA LEU A 104 15.30 8.33 -0.17
C LEU A 104 14.64 8.32 1.22
N VAL A 105 13.39 7.85 1.32
CA VAL A 105 12.64 7.78 2.60
C VAL A 105 13.37 6.89 3.62
N LEU A 106 13.92 5.78 3.16
CA LEU A 106 14.67 4.85 4.01
C LEU A 106 16.08 5.33 4.36
N ASN A 107 16.50 6.51 3.88
CA ASN A 107 17.88 7.02 4.01
C ASN A 107 18.94 6.02 3.50
N LEU A 108 18.58 5.23 2.48
CA LEU A 108 19.49 4.36 1.74
C LEU A 108 20.35 5.14 0.73
N VAL A 109 20.38 6.47 0.86
CA VAL A 109 21.15 7.37 0.01
C VAL A 109 22.64 7.01 0.13
N PRO A 110 23.36 6.85 -0.99
CA PRO A 110 24.75 6.44 -0.98
C PRO A 110 25.62 7.32 -0.06
N ALA A 111 26.58 6.70 0.63
CA ALA A 111 27.46 7.39 1.58
C ALA A 111 28.22 8.58 0.97
N TRP A 112 28.46 8.57 -0.35
CA TRP A 112 29.11 9.67 -1.08
C TRP A 112 28.26 10.95 -1.18
N MET A 113 26.95 10.88 -0.89
CA MET A 113 26.04 12.04 -0.86
C MET A 113 25.82 12.60 0.55
N ARG A 114 26.42 12.02 1.60
CA ARG A 114 26.30 12.55 2.97
C ARG A 114 27.22 13.77 3.13
N PRO A 115 26.70 14.95 3.51
CA PRO A 115 27.54 16.09 3.87
C PRO A 115 28.50 15.67 5.00
N ARG A 116 29.81 15.90 4.83
CA ARG A 116 30.77 15.67 5.91
C ARG A 116 30.37 16.55 7.11
N PRO A 117 30.25 16.00 8.33
CA PRO A 117 30.13 16.82 9.52
C PRO A 117 31.32 17.78 9.56
N SER A 118 31.06 19.08 9.48
CA SER A 118 32.06 20.09 9.80
C SER A 118 32.39 19.93 11.28
N VAL A 119 33.56 19.39 11.57
CA VAL A 119 34.07 19.33 12.95
C VAL A 119 34.13 20.77 13.47
N PRO A 120 33.43 21.12 14.56
CA PRO A 120 33.59 22.43 15.16
C PRO A 120 35.04 22.55 15.65
N GLU A 121 35.77 23.57 15.20
CA GLU A 121 37.02 23.94 15.83
C GLU A 121 36.71 24.33 17.28
N ILE A 122 37.19 23.51 18.22
CA ILE A 122 37.13 23.78 19.65
C ILE A 122 38.22 24.84 19.91
N PRO A 123 37.88 26.01 20.50
CA PRO A 123 38.85 27.04 20.84
C PRO A 123 39.81 26.62 21.95
#